data_AF-A0A7I4AGK3-F1
#
_entry.id   AF-A0A7I4AGK3-F1
#
_cell.length_a   1.000
_cell.length_b   1.000
_cell.length_c   1.000
_cell.angle_alpha   90.00
_cell.angle_beta   90.00
_cell.angle_gamma   90.00
#
_symmetry.space_group_name_H-M   'P 1'
#
loop_
_entity.id
_entity.type
_entity.pdbx_description
1 polymer ?
#
loop_
_entity_poly.entity_id
_entity_poly.type
_entity_poly.pdbx_seq_one_letter_code
_entity_poly.pdbx_strand_id
1 'polypeptide(L)'
;MDSVVRAVIEAIHSSPTRAVLCLSGGASQALGWLLSVPRASSTVLEATFMYSRASMVQLLGKVPTQSVCRETADEIALEAYNRALELSMPGMQVAGIGFTGVLASIPPKRGDHRCFVSARTQNGLWQYDLTLAKGHRDRYGEDYLTSCLLVKTLANVCGTIDDIPLDLKEGIEKLRETKLVYSEEEQLQQLLSGKICMINFSDRVNSPTSGTRRVVLSGSFNPLHDGHVKLLDAACSLREGGLPCYELSAINADKPPLGLTDIKERSNQFRSGNTLVVTNQPYFFKKAELFPDSTFVVGADTALRLLDE
;
A
#
# COMPACT_ATOMS: atom_id res chain seq x y z
N MET A 1 25.27 9.50 -4.52
CA MET A 1 24.17 8.78 -5.18
C MET A 1 24.43 8.83 -6.67
N ASP A 2 24.33 7.70 -7.35
CA ASP A 2 24.48 7.57 -8.80
C ASP A 2 23.42 8.42 -9.55
N SER A 3 23.77 9.02 -10.68
CA SER A 3 22.85 9.82 -11.50
C SER A 3 21.65 9.02 -12.02
N VAL A 4 21.83 7.75 -12.35
CA VAL A 4 20.76 6.86 -12.82
C VAL A 4 19.77 6.59 -11.68
N VAL A 5 20.27 6.25 -10.50
CA VAL A 5 19.44 6.03 -9.30
C VAL A 5 18.64 7.28 -8.97
N ARG A 6 19.27 8.46 -9.07
CA ARG A 6 18.58 9.73 -8.85
C ARG A 6 17.43 9.95 -9.83
N ALA A 7 17.66 9.73 -11.13
CA ALA A 7 16.64 9.90 -12.16
C ALA A 7 15.42 8.98 -11.93
N VAL A 8 15.67 7.72 -11.56
CA VAL A 8 14.59 6.76 -11.23
C VAL A 8 13.80 7.22 -10.00
N ILE A 9 14.47 7.75 -8.97
CA ILE A 9 13.78 8.29 -7.79
C ILE A 9 12.94 9.53 -8.14
N GLU A 10 13.44 10.42 -9.00
CA GLU A 10 12.68 11.57 -9.50
C GLU A 10 11.42 11.12 -10.27
N ALA A 11 11.52 10.04 -11.05
CA ALA A 11 10.38 9.42 -11.73
C ALA A 11 9.38 8.80 -10.74
N ILE A 12 9.86 8.08 -9.71
CA ILE A 12 9.03 7.54 -8.63
C ILE A 12 8.26 8.67 -7.93
N HIS A 13 8.92 9.79 -7.58
CA HIS A 13 8.29 10.94 -6.93
C HIS A 13 7.36 11.77 -7.84
N SER A 14 7.44 11.54 -9.14
CA SER A 14 6.52 12.11 -10.12
C SER A 14 5.29 11.23 -10.33
N SER A 15 5.35 9.96 -9.94
CA SER A 15 4.21 9.04 -9.98
C SER A 15 3.16 9.38 -8.91
N PRO A 16 1.89 8.98 -9.10
CA PRO A 16 0.85 9.19 -8.10
C PRO A 16 0.91 8.19 -6.93
N THR A 17 1.80 7.19 -7.00
CA THR A 17 1.88 6.10 -6.03
C THR A 17 2.52 6.57 -4.73
N ARG A 18 1.84 6.30 -3.63
CA ARG A 18 2.34 6.49 -2.27
C ARG A 18 2.73 5.15 -1.66
N ALA A 19 3.74 5.12 -0.79
CA ALA A 19 4.28 3.89 -0.27
C ALA A 19 4.65 3.98 1.21
N VAL A 20 4.42 2.87 1.92
CA VAL A 20 5.01 2.58 3.22
C VAL A 20 6.10 1.54 3.04
N LEU A 21 7.25 1.75 3.67
CA LEU A 21 8.42 0.87 3.56
C LEU A 21 8.73 0.23 4.92
N CYS A 22 8.73 -1.09 4.98
CA CYS A 22 9.09 -1.84 6.18
C CYS A 22 10.30 -2.74 5.89
N LEU A 23 11.44 -2.40 6.49
CA LEU A 23 12.75 -2.93 6.12
C LEU A 23 13.43 -3.67 7.27
N SER A 24 14.10 -4.78 6.99
CA SER A 24 14.91 -5.51 7.97
C SER A 24 16.19 -6.06 7.36
N GLY A 25 17.33 -5.84 8.03
CA GLY A 25 18.59 -6.50 7.71
C GLY A 25 19.32 -6.02 6.44
N GLY A 26 18.84 -5.00 5.73
CA GLY A 26 19.48 -4.43 4.53
C GLY A 26 18.68 -3.28 3.90
N ALA A 27 19.07 -2.89 2.69
CA ALA A 27 18.49 -1.80 1.89
C ALA A 27 18.43 -0.42 2.59
N SER A 28 19.37 -0.16 3.51
CA SER A 28 19.34 1.06 4.33
C SER A 28 19.66 2.33 3.54
N GLN A 29 20.56 2.23 2.56
CA GLN A 29 20.93 3.37 1.73
C GLN A 29 19.76 3.88 0.87
N ALA A 30 18.85 2.99 0.44
CA ALA A 30 17.68 3.38 -0.36
C ALA A 30 16.82 4.44 0.34
N LEU A 31 16.63 4.34 1.66
CA LEU A 31 15.85 5.33 2.40
C LEU A 31 16.52 6.70 2.37
N GLY A 32 17.85 6.74 2.56
CA GLY A 32 18.62 7.98 2.45
C GLY A 32 18.49 8.60 1.06
N TRP A 33 18.51 7.79 -0.01
CA TRP A 33 18.37 8.26 -1.38
C TRP A 33 16.98 8.80 -1.67
N LEU A 34 15.92 8.05 -1.33
CA LEU A 34 14.53 8.47 -1.51
C LEU A 34 14.25 9.79 -0.79
N LEU A 35 14.71 9.94 0.45
CA LEU A 35 14.44 11.15 1.24
C LEU A 35 15.31 12.36 0.85
N SER A 36 16.40 12.14 0.12
CA SER A 36 17.30 13.22 -0.32
C SER A 36 16.88 13.86 -1.64
N VAL A 37 15.94 13.25 -2.38
CA VAL A 37 15.40 13.80 -3.64
C VAL A 37 14.13 14.60 -3.33
N PRO A 38 13.98 15.82 -3.89
CA PRO A 38 12.76 16.61 -3.71
C PRO A 38 11.49 15.83 -4.05
N ARG A 39 10.38 16.20 -3.38
CA ARG A 39 9.07 15.53 -3.48
C ARG A 39 9.01 14.14 -2.82
N ALA A 40 9.97 13.76 -1.99
CA ALA A 40 9.91 12.52 -1.22
C ALA A 40 8.56 12.29 -0.49
N SER A 41 7.97 13.34 0.07
CA SER A 41 6.68 13.28 0.78
C SER A 41 5.46 13.01 -0.11
N SER A 42 5.58 13.10 -1.45
CA SER A 42 4.51 12.67 -2.35
C SER A 42 4.50 11.16 -2.57
N THR A 43 5.60 10.46 -2.25
CA THR A 43 5.71 9.01 -2.34
C THR A 43 5.79 8.37 -0.96
N VAL A 44 6.80 8.71 -0.15
CA VAL A 44 7.08 8.00 1.11
C VAL A 44 6.16 8.52 2.21
N LEU A 45 5.22 7.68 2.64
CA LEU A 45 4.30 7.96 3.75
C LEU A 45 4.92 7.66 5.11
N GLU A 46 5.57 6.50 5.20
CA GLU A 46 6.20 5.99 6.41
C GLU A 46 7.34 5.05 6.01
N ALA A 47 8.42 5.04 6.77
CA ALA A 47 9.52 4.10 6.60
C ALA A 47 10.01 3.60 7.96
N THR A 48 9.99 2.29 8.16
CA THR A 48 10.27 1.65 9.45
C THR A 48 11.34 0.57 9.31
N PHE A 49 12.36 0.62 10.17
CA PHE A 49 13.40 -0.41 10.27
C PHE A 49 13.12 -1.40 11.41
N MET A 50 12.72 -2.61 11.05
CA MET A 50 12.44 -3.70 11.98
C MET A 50 13.70 -4.52 12.26
N TYR A 51 14.65 -3.92 12.98
CA TYR A 51 15.95 -4.58 13.21
C TYR A 51 15.90 -5.63 14.32
N SER A 52 15.06 -5.43 15.34
CA SER A 52 14.88 -6.40 16.42
C SER A 52 13.79 -7.41 16.06
N ARG A 53 13.93 -8.65 16.57
CA ARG A 53 12.88 -9.66 16.44
C ARG A 53 11.56 -9.18 17.04
N ALA A 54 11.61 -8.45 18.16
CA ALA A 54 10.41 -7.91 18.80
C ALA A 54 9.66 -6.92 17.89
N SER A 55 10.38 -6.04 17.19
CA SER A 55 9.77 -5.10 16.24
C SER A 55 9.10 -5.82 15.07
N MET A 56 9.73 -6.86 14.51
CA MET A 56 9.12 -7.69 13.46
C MET A 56 7.86 -8.41 13.95
N VAL A 57 7.89 -8.98 15.16
CA VAL A 57 6.72 -9.66 15.76
C VAL A 57 5.58 -8.68 16.01
N GLN A 58 5.88 -7.45 16.46
CA GLN A 58 4.88 -6.41 16.67
C GLN A 58 4.21 -5.99 15.36
N LEU A 59 4.98 -5.82 14.26
CA LEU A 59 4.39 -5.52 12.96
C LEU A 59 3.52 -6.67 12.46
N LEU A 60 4.02 -7.91 12.50
CA LEU A 60 3.33 -9.06 11.91
C LEU A 60 2.19 -9.62 12.79
N GLY A 61 2.10 -9.20 14.06
CA GLY A 61 1.17 -9.75 15.04
C GLY A 61 1.43 -11.23 15.40
N LYS A 62 2.53 -11.82 14.90
CA LYS A 62 2.89 -13.22 15.10
C LYS A 62 4.40 -13.44 15.02
N VAL A 63 4.84 -14.62 15.45
CA VAL A 63 6.25 -15.02 15.34
C VAL A 63 6.48 -15.69 13.98
N PRO A 64 7.29 -15.09 13.07
CA PRO A 64 7.61 -15.73 11.81
C PRO A 64 8.49 -16.96 12.04
N THR A 65 8.31 -17.98 11.20
CA THR A 65 9.12 -19.22 11.23
C THR A 65 10.58 -18.93 10.89
N GLN A 66 10.82 -18.06 9.91
CA GLN A 66 12.12 -17.56 9.51
C GLN A 66 12.04 -16.06 9.27
N SER A 67 12.97 -15.28 9.80
CA SER A 67 12.97 -13.84 9.59
C SER A 67 13.36 -13.42 8.17
N VAL A 68 14.14 -14.26 7.46
CA VAL A 68 14.65 -13.97 6.12
C VAL A 68 14.19 -15.05 5.14
N CYS A 69 12.96 -14.90 4.65
CA CYS A 69 12.36 -15.72 3.60
C CYS A 69 11.35 -14.88 2.80
N ARG A 70 10.90 -15.43 1.66
CA ARG A 70 9.93 -14.76 0.78
C ARG A 70 8.61 -14.52 1.49
N GLU A 71 8.12 -15.52 2.22
CA GLU A 71 6.82 -15.46 2.92
C GLU A 71 6.80 -14.32 3.93
N THR A 72 7.90 -14.13 4.68
CA THR A 72 8.01 -13.03 5.63
C THR A 72 8.07 -11.67 4.92
N ALA A 73 8.75 -11.56 3.77
CA ALA A 73 8.75 -10.33 2.98
C ALA A 73 7.34 -9.99 2.47
N ASP A 74 6.57 -10.98 2.02
CA ASP A 74 5.19 -10.82 1.55
C ASP A 74 4.26 -10.37 2.67
N GLU A 75 4.37 -10.96 3.85
CA GLU A 75 3.59 -10.58 5.02
C GLU A 75 3.93 -9.15 5.46
N ILE A 76 5.21 -8.79 5.50
CA ILE A 76 5.63 -7.40 5.79
C ILE A 76 5.05 -6.44 4.74
N ALA A 77 5.10 -6.80 3.44
CA ALA A 77 4.57 -5.97 2.37
C ALA A 77 3.04 -5.79 2.47
N LEU A 78 2.32 -6.83 2.92
CA LEU A 78 0.88 -6.77 3.18
C LEU A 78 0.55 -5.80 4.34
N GLU A 79 1.25 -5.91 5.46
CA GLU A 79 1.05 -5.00 6.59
C GLU A 79 1.42 -3.56 6.23
N ALA A 80 2.52 -3.36 5.49
CA ALA A 80 2.89 -2.06 4.95
C ALA A 80 1.81 -1.51 3.99
N TYR A 81 1.16 -2.37 3.20
CA TYR A 81 0.10 -1.95 2.30
C TYR A 81 -1.17 -1.51 3.04
N ASN A 82 -1.58 -2.25 4.07
CA ASN A 82 -2.69 -1.84 4.94
C ASN A 82 -2.38 -0.53 5.65
N ARG A 83 -1.15 -0.37 6.16
CA ARG A 83 -0.69 0.89 6.74
C ARG A 83 -0.72 2.05 5.74
N ALA A 84 -0.35 1.80 4.49
CA ALA A 84 -0.38 2.81 3.43
C ALA A 84 -1.81 3.23 3.09
N LEU A 85 -2.78 2.31 3.15
CA LEU A 85 -4.22 2.60 2.99
C LEU A 85 -4.73 3.52 4.12
N GLU A 86 -4.36 3.24 5.37
CA GLU A 86 -4.74 4.06 6.53
C GLU A 86 -4.13 5.46 6.55
N LEU A 87 -2.91 5.60 6.03
CA LEU A 87 -2.20 6.89 5.99
C LEU A 87 -2.53 7.72 4.74
N SER A 88 -3.24 7.14 3.77
CA SER A 88 -3.58 7.81 2.52
C SER A 88 -5.02 8.24 2.48
N MET A 89 -5.27 9.33 1.78
CA MET A 89 -6.62 9.72 1.41
C MET A 89 -7.30 8.57 0.63
N PRO A 90 -8.58 8.26 0.90
CA PRO A 90 -9.34 7.26 0.16
C PRO A 90 -9.30 7.51 -1.35
N GLY A 91 -9.15 6.41 -2.11
CA GLY A 91 -9.08 6.44 -3.56
C GLY A 91 -7.68 6.74 -4.14
N MET A 92 -6.66 6.92 -3.30
CA MET A 92 -5.27 7.08 -3.76
C MET A 92 -4.63 5.75 -4.14
N GLN A 93 -3.65 5.80 -5.05
CA GLN A 93 -2.81 4.64 -5.35
C GLN A 93 -1.76 4.48 -4.25
N VAL A 94 -1.74 3.31 -3.63
CA VAL A 94 -0.81 3.00 -2.55
C VAL A 94 -0.09 1.67 -2.76
N ALA A 95 1.09 1.56 -2.16
CA ALA A 95 1.91 0.37 -2.15
C ALA A 95 2.49 0.11 -0.74
N GLY A 96 2.64 -1.16 -0.39
CA GLY A 96 3.43 -1.59 0.77
C GLY A 96 4.69 -2.29 0.31
N ILE A 97 5.85 -1.91 0.85
CA ILE A 97 7.14 -2.54 0.54
C ILE A 97 7.63 -3.29 1.77
N GLY A 98 7.89 -4.59 1.60
CA GLY A 98 8.53 -5.43 2.60
C GLY A 98 9.92 -5.84 2.15
N PHE A 99 10.91 -5.63 3.02
CA PHE A 99 12.27 -6.09 2.79
C PHE A 99 12.77 -6.91 3.98
N THR A 100 13.35 -8.07 3.70
CA THR A 100 14.14 -8.80 4.69
C THR A 100 15.42 -9.32 4.06
N GLY A 101 16.54 -9.16 4.76
CA GLY A 101 17.84 -9.53 4.24
C GLY A 101 18.81 -10.04 5.31
N VAL A 102 19.70 -10.91 4.86
CA VAL A 102 20.88 -11.32 5.61
C VAL A 102 22.12 -10.95 4.80
N LEU A 103 22.78 -9.89 5.24
CA LEU A 103 23.98 -9.35 4.63
C LEU A 103 25.21 -9.62 5.51
N ALA A 104 26.39 -9.28 5.01
CA ALA A 104 27.68 -9.48 5.66
C ALA A 104 27.71 -8.92 7.09
N SER A 105 28.26 -9.68 8.03
CA SER A 105 28.36 -9.26 9.43
C SER A 105 29.59 -9.82 10.12
N ILE A 106 29.88 -9.26 11.29
CA ILE A 106 30.90 -9.76 12.21
C ILE A 106 30.19 -10.19 13.50
N PRO A 107 30.27 -11.48 13.91
CA PRO A 107 30.92 -12.58 13.19
C PRO A 107 30.19 -12.96 11.88
N PRO A 108 30.86 -13.68 10.96
CA PRO A 108 30.25 -14.14 9.71
C PRO A 108 29.03 -15.03 9.95
N LYS A 109 27.96 -14.80 9.20
CA LYS A 109 26.74 -15.61 9.28
C LYS A 109 26.86 -16.92 8.50
N ARG A 110 26.19 -17.95 9.01
CA ARG A 110 26.02 -19.26 8.33
C ARG A 110 24.99 -19.13 7.19
N GLY A 111 25.17 -19.88 6.11
CA GLY A 111 24.30 -19.84 4.92
C GLY A 111 24.49 -18.59 4.06
N ASP A 112 23.98 -18.60 2.82
CA ASP A 112 24.23 -17.53 1.84
C ASP A 112 23.74 -16.17 2.29
N HIS A 113 24.43 -15.12 1.84
CA HIS A 113 23.88 -13.77 1.92
C HIS A 113 22.74 -13.68 0.91
N ARG A 114 21.58 -13.19 1.35
CA ARG A 114 20.37 -13.14 0.52
C ARG A 114 19.41 -12.07 1.02
N CYS A 115 18.57 -11.57 0.14
CA CYS A 115 17.44 -10.75 0.52
C CYS A 115 16.20 -11.07 -0.30
N PHE A 116 15.06 -10.69 0.27
CA PHE A 116 13.74 -10.80 -0.31
C PHE A 116 13.09 -9.43 -0.27
N VAL A 117 12.61 -8.97 -1.42
CA VAL A 117 11.88 -7.71 -1.55
C VAL A 117 10.52 -8.04 -2.14
N SER A 118 9.48 -7.67 -1.41
CA SER A 118 8.10 -7.80 -1.86
C SER A 118 7.44 -6.45 -1.91
N ALA A 119 6.67 -6.19 -2.96
CA ALA A 119 5.83 -5.02 -3.06
C ALA A 119 4.39 -5.41 -3.30
N ARG A 120 3.48 -4.91 -2.46
CA ARG A 120 2.04 -5.17 -2.51
C ARG A 120 1.31 -3.90 -2.94
N THR A 121 0.47 -4.01 -3.96
CA THR A 121 -0.56 -3.01 -4.31
C THR A 121 -1.92 -3.69 -4.29
N GLN A 122 -3.02 -2.98 -4.56
CA GLN A 122 -4.33 -3.63 -4.72
C GLN A 122 -4.29 -4.76 -5.78
N ASN A 123 -3.67 -4.49 -6.93
CA ASN A 123 -3.77 -5.29 -8.14
C ASN A 123 -2.66 -6.33 -8.30
N GLY A 124 -1.61 -6.28 -7.48
CA GLY A 124 -0.52 -7.24 -7.64
C GLY A 124 0.44 -7.34 -6.46
N LEU A 125 1.32 -8.33 -6.60
CA LEU A 125 2.46 -8.59 -5.73
C LEU A 125 3.69 -8.81 -6.61
N TRP A 126 4.74 -8.01 -6.38
CA TRP A 126 6.04 -8.16 -7.02
C TRP A 126 6.99 -8.77 -5.99
N GLN A 127 7.78 -9.75 -6.40
CA GLN A 127 8.67 -10.49 -5.53
C GLN A 127 10.03 -10.61 -6.18
N TYR A 128 11.06 -10.26 -5.42
CA TYR A 128 12.45 -10.34 -5.82
C TYR A 128 13.24 -11.14 -4.78
N ASP A 129 13.84 -12.24 -5.21
CA ASP A 129 14.77 -13.01 -4.38
C ASP A 129 16.18 -12.81 -4.93
N LEU A 130 17.07 -12.26 -4.11
CA LEU A 130 18.46 -12.05 -4.49
C LEU A 130 19.37 -12.89 -3.61
N THR A 131 20.19 -13.74 -4.23
CA THR A 131 21.32 -14.40 -3.58
C THR A 131 22.61 -13.65 -3.94
N LEU A 132 23.39 -13.31 -2.92
CA LEU A 132 24.60 -12.50 -3.01
C LEU A 132 25.86 -13.38 -2.94
N ALA A 133 26.93 -12.92 -3.61
CA ALA A 133 28.22 -13.60 -3.58
C ALA A 133 28.97 -13.29 -2.27
N LYS A 134 29.10 -14.29 -1.40
CA LYS A 134 29.84 -14.13 -0.14
C LYS A 134 31.27 -13.67 -0.33
N GLY A 135 31.67 -12.65 0.43
CA GLY A 135 33.04 -12.11 0.42
C GLY A 135 33.38 -11.31 -0.83
N HIS A 136 32.44 -11.16 -1.78
CA HIS A 136 32.66 -10.34 -2.96
C HIS A 136 32.52 -8.85 -2.65
N ARG A 137 31.51 -8.49 -1.86
CA ARG A 137 31.28 -7.14 -1.36
C ARG A 137 31.38 -7.12 0.15
N ASP A 138 31.73 -5.96 0.69
CA ASP A 138 31.58 -5.70 2.11
C ASP A 138 30.10 -5.43 2.46
N ARG A 139 29.80 -5.24 3.75
CA ARG A 139 28.42 -5.00 4.20
C ARG A 139 27.81 -3.76 3.55
N TYR A 140 28.61 -2.72 3.28
CA TYR A 140 28.14 -1.50 2.64
C TYR A 140 27.79 -1.74 1.17
N GLY A 141 28.62 -2.46 0.42
CA GLY A 141 28.37 -2.81 -0.98
C GLY A 141 27.19 -3.76 -1.15
N GLU A 142 26.99 -4.70 -0.23
CA GLU A 142 25.77 -5.53 -0.23
C GLU A 142 24.51 -4.70 0.10
N ASP A 143 24.62 -3.74 1.03
CA ASP A 143 23.52 -2.81 1.31
C ASP A 143 23.20 -1.92 0.11
N TYR A 144 24.22 -1.51 -0.65
CA TYR A 144 24.07 -0.71 -1.86
C TYR A 144 23.29 -1.48 -2.92
N LEU A 145 23.70 -2.71 -3.22
CA LEU A 145 23.03 -3.54 -4.22
C LEU A 145 21.58 -3.85 -3.83
N THR A 146 21.33 -4.17 -2.56
CA THR A 146 19.97 -4.40 -2.07
C THR A 146 19.12 -3.13 -2.03
N SER A 147 19.74 -1.96 -1.83
CA SER A 147 19.08 -0.66 -1.95
C SER A 147 18.69 -0.35 -3.39
N CYS A 148 19.57 -0.63 -4.37
CA CYS A 148 19.24 -0.52 -5.78
C CYS A 148 18.06 -1.42 -6.17
N LEU A 149 18.04 -2.66 -5.67
CA LEU A 149 16.93 -3.58 -5.87
C LEU A 149 15.62 -3.02 -5.28
N LEU A 150 15.64 -2.45 -4.07
CA LEU A 150 14.46 -1.85 -3.47
C LEU A 150 13.91 -0.68 -4.29
N VAL A 151 14.78 0.20 -4.79
CA VAL A 151 14.36 1.32 -5.65
C VAL A 151 13.82 0.79 -6.99
N LYS A 152 14.43 -0.25 -7.58
CA LYS A 152 13.92 -0.95 -8.77
C LYS A 152 12.51 -1.53 -8.52
N THR A 153 12.29 -2.15 -7.35
CA THR A 153 10.97 -2.66 -6.96
C THR A 153 9.94 -1.53 -6.89
N LEU A 154 10.27 -0.40 -6.27
CA LEU A 154 9.38 0.77 -6.22
C LEU A 154 9.09 1.34 -7.62
N ALA A 155 10.11 1.48 -8.46
CA ALA A 155 9.99 1.91 -9.85
C ALA A 155 9.00 1.03 -10.63
N ASN A 156 9.14 -0.29 -10.53
CA ASN A 156 8.25 -1.26 -11.18
C ASN A 156 6.80 -1.19 -10.69
N VAL A 157 6.60 -0.89 -9.41
CA VAL A 157 5.27 -0.70 -8.82
C VAL A 157 4.63 0.60 -9.30
N CYS A 158 5.42 1.67 -9.41
CA CYS A 158 4.99 2.96 -9.94
C CYS A 158 4.78 2.95 -11.46
N GLY A 159 5.20 1.87 -12.15
CA GLY A 159 5.12 1.75 -13.60
C GLY A 159 6.06 2.69 -14.35
N THR A 160 7.20 3.07 -13.74
CA THR A 160 8.21 3.90 -14.41
C THR A 160 8.91 3.11 -15.51
N ILE A 161 9.33 3.81 -16.58
CA ILE A 161 10.04 3.21 -17.71
C ILE A 161 11.54 3.04 -17.39
N ASP A 162 12.08 3.92 -16.55
CA ASP A 162 13.49 3.90 -16.16
C ASP A 162 13.81 2.69 -15.29
N ASP A 163 14.92 2.03 -15.61
CA ASP A 163 15.42 0.86 -14.89
C ASP A 163 16.74 1.15 -14.17
N ILE A 164 16.96 0.47 -13.05
CA ILE A 164 18.22 0.51 -12.31
C ILE A 164 19.03 -0.73 -12.69
N PRO A 165 20.20 -0.55 -13.33
CA PRO A 165 21.08 -1.67 -13.59
C PRO A 165 21.60 -2.23 -12.26
N LEU A 166 21.43 -3.53 -12.06
CA LEU A 166 21.98 -4.24 -10.93
C LEU A 166 23.30 -4.86 -11.37
N ASP A 167 24.40 -4.41 -10.79
CA ASP A 167 25.73 -4.99 -10.99
C ASP A 167 25.78 -6.36 -10.29
N LEU A 168 25.24 -7.38 -10.94
CA LEU A 168 25.24 -8.75 -10.42
C LEU A 168 26.47 -9.48 -10.93
N LYS A 169 27.16 -10.19 -10.05
CA LYS A 169 28.26 -11.06 -10.46
C LYS A 169 27.71 -12.27 -11.24
N GLU A 170 27.94 -12.27 -12.56
CA GLU A 170 27.48 -13.31 -13.47
C GLU A 170 27.82 -14.72 -12.99
N GLY A 171 26.83 -15.62 -13.06
CA GLY A 171 26.96 -17.02 -12.67
C GLY A 171 26.99 -17.29 -11.16
N ILE A 172 27.16 -16.27 -10.31
CA ILE A 172 27.20 -16.42 -8.84
C ILE A 172 25.98 -15.78 -8.19
N GLU A 173 25.75 -14.51 -8.46
CA GLU A 173 24.60 -13.79 -7.92
C GLU A 173 23.36 -14.08 -8.77
N LYS A 174 22.26 -14.37 -8.09
CA LYS A 174 21.02 -14.83 -8.73
C LYS A 174 19.87 -13.98 -8.26
N LEU A 175 19.23 -13.31 -9.21
CA LEU A 175 17.98 -12.60 -9.00
C LEU A 175 16.84 -13.41 -9.62
N ARG A 176 15.84 -13.74 -8.81
CA ARG A 176 14.56 -14.30 -9.29
C ARG A 176 13.48 -13.25 -9.11
N GLU A 177 12.79 -12.94 -10.20
CA GLU A 177 11.62 -12.07 -10.19
C GLU A 177 10.34 -12.87 -10.37
N THR A 178 9.28 -12.48 -9.67
CA THR A 178 7.94 -13.03 -9.86
C THR A 178 6.92 -11.92 -9.66
N LYS A 179 5.93 -11.85 -10.56
CA LYS A 179 4.81 -10.92 -10.46
C LYS A 179 3.50 -11.71 -10.45
N LEU A 180 2.70 -11.47 -9.42
CA LEU A 180 1.33 -11.96 -9.31
C LEU A 180 0.37 -10.81 -9.58
N VAL A 181 -0.69 -11.09 -10.33
CA VAL A 181 -1.77 -10.13 -10.61
C VAL A 181 -3.04 -10.69 -10.00
N TYR A 182 -3.73 -9.88 -9.22
CA TYR A 182 -4.99 -10.25 -8.58
C TYR A 182 -6.16 -9.81 -9.44
N SER A 183 -7.02 -10.76 -9.80
CA SER A 183 -8.35 -10.49 -10.34
C SER A 183 -9.20 -9.72 -9.34
N GLU A 184 -10.25 -9.05 -9.82
CA GLU A 184 -11.19 -8.33 -8.96
C GLU A 184 -11.84 -9.25 -7.90
N GLU A 185 -12.06 -10.52 -8.23
CA GLU A 185 -12.59 -11.52 -7.29
C GLU A 185 -11.61 -11.82 -6.17
N GLU A 186 -10.34 -12.05 -6.50
CA GLU A 186 -9.29 -12.29 -5.50
C GLU A 186 -9.07 -11.06 -4.62
N GLN A 187 -9.20 -9.85 -5.17
CA GLN A 187 -9.15 -8.61 -4.38
C GLN A 187 -10.30 -8.58 -3.37
N LEU A 188 -11.53 -8.77 -3.82
CA LEU A 188 -12.72 -8.78 -2.96
C LEU A 188 -12.68 -9.89 -1.91
N GLN A 189 -12.22 -11.08 -2.24
CA GLN A 189 -12.04 -12.17 -1.27
C GLN A 189 -11.02 -11.81 -0.18
N GLN A 190 -9.96 -11.07 -0.53
CA GLN A 190 -8.99 -10.59 0.45
C GLN A 190 -9.58 -9.54 1.39
N LEU A 191 -10.45 -8.66 0.89
CA LEU A 191 -11.20 -7.71 1.72
C LEU A 191 -12.14 -8.43 2.68
N LEU A 192 -12.93 -9.39 2.17
CA LEU A 192 -13.90 -10.16 2.94
C LEU A 192 -13.26 -11.06 3.99
N SER A 193 -12.07 -11.59 3.72
CA SER A 193 -11.27 -12.36 4.70
C SER A 193 -10.50 -11.49 5.69
N GLY A 194 -10.55 -10.16 5.55
CA GLY A 194 -9.87 -9.22 6.44
C GLY A 194 -8.37 -9.06 6.18
N LYS A 195 -7.83 -9.63 5.10
CA LYS A 195 -6.40 -9.47 4.74
C LYS A 195 -6.05 -8.05 4.33
N ILE A 196 -6.99 -7.37 3.66
CA ILE A 196 -6.91 -5.95 3.35
C ILE A 196 -8.13 -5.24 3.92
N CYS A 197 -7.99 -3.96 4.27
CA CYS A 197 -9.05 -3.17 4.90
C CYS A 197 -9.92 -2.38 3.89
N MET A 198 -9.40 -2.13 2.69
CA MET A 198 -10.05 -1.29 1.67
C MET A 198 -9.65 -1.68 0.25
N ILE A 199 -10.59 -1.54 -0.69
CA ILE A 199 -10.38 -1.62 -2.14
C ILE A 199 -10.91 -0.35 -2.79
N ASN A 200 -10.14 0.20 -3.73
CA ASN A 200 -10.55 1.30 -4.58
C ASN A 200 -11.12 0.77 -5.90
N PHE A 201 -12.36 1.14 -6.20
CA PHE A 201 -13.07 0.80 -7.45
C PHE A 201 -13.05 1.92 -8.49
N SER A 202 -12.37 3.02 -8.19
CA SER A 202 -12.32 4.20 -9.04
C SER A 202 -11.31 4.02 -10.17
N ASP A 203 -11.75 4.19 -11.42
CA ASP A 203 -10.87 4.13 -12.58
C ASP A 203 -10.02 5.40 -12.76
N ARG A 204 -10.37 6.49 -12.06
CA ARG A 204 -9.65 7.77 -12.12
C ARG A 204 -8.72 7.97 -10.94
N VAL A 205 -7.46 8.23 -11.26
CA VAL A 205 -6.49 8.80 -10.33
C VAL A 205 -6.76 10.29 -10.23
N ASN A 206 -7.51 10.69 -9.21
CA ASN A 206 -7.55 12.10 -8.85
C ASN A 206 -6.28 12.38 -8.04
N SER A 207 -5.37 13.20 -8.57
CA SER A 207 -4.23 13.73 -7.80
C SER A 207 -4.74 14.88 -6.94
N PRO A 208 -4.99 14.67 -5.64
CA PRO A 208 -5.55 15.71 -4.79
C PRO A 208 -4.50 16.81 -4.61
N THR A 209 -4.91 18.06 -4.71
CA THR A 209 -4.04 19.21 -4.41
C THR A 209 -3.96 19.41 -2.90
N SER A 210 -2.96 20.18 -2.44
CA SER A 210 -2.83 20.51 -1.01
C SER A 210 -4.11 21.19 -0.50
N GLY A 211 -4.59 20.76 0.67
CA GLY A 211 -5.84 21.25 1.27
C GLY A 211 -7.12 20.53 0.83
N THR A 212 -7.06 19.61 -0.13
CA THR A 212 -8.22 18.79 -0.51
C THR A 212 -8.58 17.79 0.59
N ARG A 213 -9.88 17.50 0.70
CA ARG A 213 -10.42 16.51 1.65
C ARG A 213 -11.49 15.67 0.98
N ARG A 214 -11.63 14.41 1.39
CA ARG A 214 -12.76 13.60 0.90
C ARG A 214 -14.03 13.96 1.66
N VAL A 215 -15.12 14.05 0.93
CA VAL A 215 -16.47 14.07 1.49
C VAL A 215 -17.05 12.71 1.18
N VAL A 216 -17.29 11.92 2.23
CA VAL A 216 -17.55 10.49 2.13
C VAL A 216 -19.00 10.21 2.46
N LEU A 217 -19.78 9.76 1.49
CA LEU A 217 -21.12 9.24 1.73
C LEU A 217 -21.03 7.72 1.87
N SER A 218 -21.32 7.22 3.06
CA SER A 218 -21.41 5.78 3.33
C SER A 218 -22.82 5.28 3.06
N GLY A 219 -22.98 4.19 2.31
CA GLY A 219 -24.30 3.67 1.96
C GLY A 219 -24.29 2.26 1.41
N SER A 220 -25.48 1.64 1.37
CA SER A 220 -25.67 0.31 0.77
C SER A 220 -25.81 0.36 -0.75
N PHE A 221 -26.20 1.52 -1.30
CA PHE A 221 -26.38 1.83 -2.72
C PHE A 221 -27.11 0.75 -3.51
N ASN A 222 -28.23 0.28 -2.96
CA ASN A 222 -29.05 -0.79 -3.55
C ASN A 222 -30.47 -0.29 -3.91
N PRO A 223 -30.65 0.47 -5.01
CA PRO A 223 -29.64 1.02 -5.91
C PRO A 223 -29.15 2.43 -5.50
N LEU A 224 -28.15 2.95 -6.22
CA LEU A 224 -27.80 4.37 -6.20
C LEU A 224 -28.97 5.17 -6.80
N HIS A 225 -29.29 6.34 -6.23
CA HIS A 225 -30.42 7.16 -6.66
C HIS A 225 -30.15 8.65 -6.39
N ASP A 226 -30.96 9.54 -6.97
CA ASP A 226 -30.80 11.00 -6.91
C ASP A 226 -30.61 11.57 -5.50
N GLY A 227 -31.31 11.02 -4.50
CA GLY A 227 -31.13 11.42 -3.10
C GLY A 227 -29.68 11.29 -2.61
N HIS A 228 -29.00 10.19 -2.94
CA HIS A 228 -27.59 9.99 -2.59
C HIS A 228 -26.68 11.01 -3.29
N VAL A 229 -26.90 11.21 -4.58
CA VAL A 229 -26.11 12.14 -5.41
C VAL A 229 -26.25 13.57 -4.89
N LYS A 230 -27.49 14.05 -4.72
CA LYS A 230 -27.79 15.39 -4.21
C LYS A 230 -27.26 15.62 -2.81
N LEU A 231 -27.34 14.61 -1.93
CA LEU A 231 -26.81 14.71 -0.57
C LEU A 231 -25.28 14.87 -0.58
N LEU A 232 -24.58 14.07 -1.38
CA LEU A 232 -23.13 14.17 -1.50
C LEU A 232 -22.70 15.49 -2.15
N ASP A 233 -23.38 15.93 -3.21
CA ASP A 233 -23.11 17.19 -3.90
C ASP A 233 -23.32 18.41 -2.98
N ALA A 234 -24.41 18.40 -2.20
CA ALA A 234 -24.67 19.43 -1.20
C ALA A 234 -23.58 19.46 -0.13
N ALA A 235 -23.19 18.29 0.40
CA ALA A 235 -22.12 18.20 1.39
C ALA A 235 -20.75 18.64 0.84
N CYS A 236 -20.45 18.34 -0.43
CA CYS A 236 -19.24 18.83 -1.09
C CYS A 236 -19.27 20.34 -1.25
N SER A 237 -20.43 20.93 -1.57
CA SER A 237 -20.59 22.39 -1.73
C SER A 237 -20.39 23.15 -0.41
N LEU A 238 -20.60 22.50 0.74
CA LEU A 238 -20.36 23.08 2.07
C LEU A 238 -18.87 23.07 2.47
N ARG A 239 -18.01 22.36 1.73
CA ARG A 239 -16.60 22.18 2.07
C ARG A 239 -15.69 22.60 0.93
N GLU A 240 -14.91 23.64 1.15
CA GLU A 240 -13.86 24.05 0.21
C GLU A 240 -12.88 22.89 -0.05
N GLY A 241 -12.60 22.59 -1.31
CA GLY A 241 -11.75 21.45 -1.69
C GLY A 241 -12.35 20.06 -1.42
N GLY A 242 -13.67 19.98 -1.18
CA GLY A 242 -14.38 18.72 -0.98
C GLY A 242 -14.44 17.86 -2.25
N LEU A 243 -13.78 16.70 -2.22
CA LEU A 243 -13.82 15.72 -3.30
C LEU A 243 -14.82 14.61 -2.96
N PRO A 244 -15.83 14.34 -3.81
CA PRO A 244 -16.83 13.31 -3.55
C PRO A 244 -16.19 11.92 -3.48
N CYS A 245 -16.66 11.12 -2.54
CA CYS A 245 -16.32 9.72 -2.40
C CYS A 245 -17.53 8.95 -1.86
N TYR A 246 -17.84 7.84 -2.49
CA TYR A 246 -18.79 6.88 -1.97
C TYR A 246 -18.04 5.78 -1.22
N GLU A 247 -18.62 5.30 -0.14
CA GLU A 247 -18.10 4.18 0.63
C GLU A 247 -19.16 3.09 0.75
N LEU A 248 -18.81 1.88 0.33
CA LEU A 248 -19.64 0.69 0.48
C LEU A 248 -19.03 -0.25 1.52
N SER A 249 -19.78 -0.56 2.57
CA SER A 249 -19.36 -1.49 3.61
C SER A 249 -19.67 -2.93 3.20
N ALA A 250 -18.64 -3.74 2.96
CA ALA A 250 -18.77 -5.17 2.68
C ALA A 250 -19.24 -5.94 3.92
N ILE A 251 -18.85 -5.50 5.12
CA ILE A 251 -19.31 -6.03 6.41
C ILE A 251 -20.20 -4.97 7.07
N ASN A 252 -21.37 -5.36 7.54
CA ASN A 252 -22.33 -4.46 8.20
C ASN A 252 -22.47 -4.86 9.68
N ALA A 253 -22.81 -3.90 10.55
CA ALA A 253 -22.97 -4.19 11.98
C ALA A 253 -24.16 -5.14 12.24
N ASP A 254 -25.30 -4.88 11.58
CA ASP A 254 -26.57 -5.56 11.87
C ASP A 254 -27.00 -6.54 10.76
N LYS A 255 -26.14 -6.78 9.76
CA LYS A 255 -26.47 -7.60 8.59
C LYS A 255 -25.29 -8.53 8.25
N PRO A 256 -25.56 -9.70 7.65
CA PRO A 256 -24.50 -10.56 7.16
C PRO A 256 -23.59 -9.81 6.15
N PRO A 257 -22.32 -10.21 6.02
CA PRO A 257 -21.44 -9.68 4.99
C PRO A 257 -22.06 -9.81 3.60
N LEU A 258 -21.82 -8.81 2.74
CA LEU A 258 -22.29 -8.84 1.36
C LEU A 258 -21.58 -9.95 0.57
N GLY A 259 -22.33 -10.62 -0.31
CA GLY A 259 -21.76 -11.58 -1.25
C GLY A 259 -20.88 -10.88 -2.29
N LEU A 260 -19.96 -11.63 -2.89
CA LEU A 260 -19.10 -11.12 -3.98
C LEU A 260 -19.92 -10.52 -5.12
N THR A 261 -20.99 -11.20 -5.54
CA THR A 261 -21.89 -10.75 -6.60
C THR A 261 -22.56 -9.42 -6.25
N ASP A 262 -23.08 -9.29 -5.02
CA ASP A 262 -23.73 -8.06 -4.56
C ASP A 262 -22.77 -6.87 -4.57
N ILE A 263 -21.53 -7.07 -4.09
CA ILE A 263 -20.51 -6.01 -4.08
C ILE A 263 -20.20 -5.57 -5.52
N LYS A 264 -20.02 -6.53 -6.44
CA LYS A 264 -19.75 -6.24 -7.85
C LYS A 264 -20.89 -5.47 -8.51
N GLU A 265 -22.13 -5.95 -8.37
CA GLU A 265 -23.32 -5.32 -8.95
C GLU A 265 -23.48 -3.89 -8.45
N ARG A 266 -23.35 -3.69 -7.13
CA ARG A 266 -23.47 -2.35 -6.53
C ARG A 266 -22.33 -1.42 -6.96
N SER A 267 -21.10 -1.94 -7.05
CA SER A 267 -19.92 -1.17 -7.45
C SER A 267 -19.94 -0.74 -8.91
N ASN A 268 -20.56 -1.53 -9.79
CA ASN A 268 -20.69 -1.21 -11.22
C ASN A 268 -21.42 0.11 -11.48
N GLN A 269 -22.30 0.54 -10.58
CA GLN A 269 -23.01 1.82 -10.67
C GLN A 269 -22.07 3.04 -10.60
N PHE A 270 -20.83 2.88 -10.13
CA PHE A 270 -19.88 3.97 -9.88
C PHE A 270 -18.77 4.08 -10.93
N ARG A 271 -18.73 3.18 -11.93
CA ARG A 271 -17.71 3.18 -13.00
C ARG A 271 -17.74 4.44 -13.88
N SER A 272 -18.85 5.19 -13.88
CA SER A 272 -19.05 6.41 -14.65
C SER A 272 -18.34 7.66 -14.11
N GLY A 273 -17.29 7.49 -13.28
CA GLY A 273 -16.37 8.57 -12.89
C GLY A 273 -16.43 8.99 -11.42
N ASN A 274 -17.26 8.35 -10.60
CA ASN A 274 -17.30 8.59 -9.16
C ASN A 274 -16.20 7.81 -8.43
N THR A 275 -15.66 8.39 -7.36
CA THR A 275 -14.76 7.64 -6.48
C THR A 275 -15.59 6.69 -5.61
N LEU A 276 -15.37 5.38 -5.71
CA LEU A 276 -15.93 4.37 -4.81
C LEU A 276 -14.80 3.63 -4.11
N VAL A 277 -14.91 3.52 -2.80
CA VAL A 277 -14.12 2.60 -2.00
C VAL A 277 -15.02 1.58 -1.32
N VAL A 278 -14.56 0.34 -1.24
CA VAL A 278 -15.25 -0.75 -0.54
C VAL A 278 -14.40 -1.12 0.67
N THR A 279 -15.02 -1.12 1.85
CA THR A 279 -14.33 -1.38 3.12
C THR A 279 -14.90 -2.60 3.82
N ASN A 280 -14.18 -3.13 4.80
CA ASN A 280 -14.67 -4.16 5.71
C ASN A 280 -14.98 -3.62 7.12
N GLN A 281 -15.19 -2.30 7.25
CA GLN A 281 -15.37 -1.64 8.55
C GLN A 281 -16.85 -1.28 8.79
N PRO A 282 -17.56 -1.94 9.73
CA PRO A 282 -19.00 -1.73 9.89
C PRO A 282 -19.37 -0.42 10.58
N TYR A 283 -18.50 0.14 11.44
CA TYR A 283 -18.81 1.29 12.29
C TYR A 283 -18.14 2.58 11.79
N PHE A 284 -18.84 3.72 11.93
CA PHE A 284 -18.34 5.02 11.49
C PHE A 284 -17.02 5.43 12.17
N PHE A 285 -16.81 5.11 13.45
CA PHE A 285 -15.54 5.44 14.13
C PHE A 285 -14.35 4.69 13.51
N LYS A 286 -14.52 3.41 13.17
CA LYS A 286 -13.48 2.63 12.47
C LYS A 286 -13.25 3.13 11.04
N LYS A 287 -14.33 3.53 10.35
CA LYS A 287 -14.21 4.19 9.05
C LYS A 287 -13.45 5.51 9.17
N ALA A 288 -13.66 6.29 10.23
CA ALA A 288 -12.92 7.53 10.45
C ALA A 288 -11.41 7.30 10.69
N GLU A 289 -11.04 6.21 11.36
CA GLU A 289 -9.62 5.80 11.51
C GLU A 289 -8.98 5.42 10.16
N LEU A 290 -9.73 4.77 9.27
CA LEU A 290 -9.27 4.33 7.95
C LEU A 290 -9.29 5.44 6.89
N PHE A 291 -10.01 6.54 7.12
CA PHE A 291 -10.26 7.61 6.16
C PHE A 291 -9.69 8.93 6.70
N PRO A 292 -8.35 9.10 6.72
CA PRO A 292 -7.75 10.36 7.12
C PRO A 292 -8.21 11.49 6.18
N ASP A 293 -8.18 12.73 6.69
CA ASP A 293 -8.54 13.94 5.94
C ASP A 293 -9.91 13.87 5.24
N SER A 294 -10.86 13.20 5.87
CA SER A 294 -12.21 12.99 5.33
C SER A 294 -13.29 13.60 6.22
N THR A 295 -14.46 13.89 5.65
CA THR A 295 -15.70 14.19 6.39
C THR A 295 -16.76 13.23 5.93
N PHE A 296 -17.36 12.52 6.89
CA PHE A 296 -18.48 11.64 6.62
C PHE A 296 -19.78 12.44 6.55
N VAL A 297 -20.58 12.12 5.53
CA VAL A 297 -21.93 12.61 5.36
C VAL A 297 -22.87 11.59 5.98
N VAL A 298 -23.67 12.02 6.95
CA VAL A 298 -24.60 11.17 7.67
C VAL A 298 -26.01 11.74 7.47
N GLY A 299 -26.93 10.91 6.98
CA GLY A 299 -28.34 11.28 6.87
C GLY A 299 -28.98 11.45 8.25
N ALA A 300 -30.03 12.26 8.34
CA ALA A 300 -30.68 12.61 9.61
C ALA A 300 -31.08 11.38 10.45
N ASP A 301 -31.67 10.35 9.83
CA ASP A 301 -32.08 9.11 10.53
C ASP A 301 -30.91 8.31 11.08
N THR A 302 -29.75 8.35 10.40
CA THR A 302 -28.52 7.71 10.88
C THR A 302 -27.88 8.56 11.99
N ALA A 303 -27.96 9.89 11.88
CA ALA A 303 -27.45 10.78 12.91
C ALA A 303 -28.21 10.62 14.24
N LEU A 304 -29.55 10.46 14.19
CA LEU A 304 -30.35 10.16 15.37
C LEU A 304 -29.91 8.85 16.03
N ARG A 305 -29.74 7.78 15.24
CA ARG A 305 -29.27 6.48 15.76
C ARG A 305 -27.87 6.54 16.38
N LEU A 306 -26.98 7.37 15.85
CA LEU A 306 -25.63 7.55 16.39
C LEU A 306 -25.59 8.34 17.72
N LEU A 307 -26.62 9.13 18.01
CA LEU A 307 -26.70 9.94 19.23
C LEU A 307 -27.48 9.26 20.36
N ASP A 308 -28.31 8.27 20.01
CA ASP A 308 -29.11 7.48 20.96
C ASP A 308 -28.40 6.21 21.46
N GLU A 309 -27.19 5.89 20.94
CA GLU A 309 -26.26 4.86 21.44
C GLU A 309 -25.19 5.43 22.38
#